data_AF-A0A2M7P258-F1
#
_entry.id   AF-A0A2M7P258-F1
#
_cell.length_a   1.000
_cell.length_b   1.000
_cell.length_c   1.000
_cell.angle_alpha   90.00
_cell.angle_beta   90.00
_cell.angle_gamma   90.00
#
_symmetry.space_group_name_H-M   'P 1'
#
loop_
_entity.id
_entity.type
_entity.pdbx_description
1 polymer ?
#
loop_
_entity_poly.entity_id
_entity_poly.type
_entity_poly.pdbx_seq_one_letter_code
_entity_poly.pdbx_strand_id
1 'polypeptide(L)'
;MKKTLSIPTIDDNATDFDILFNLWNQTNNDNMDVTFEFSNCNFLRQNAIAFLGGLIRLIQSKGGTVWFNLESISKTVKANLERNGFIPTLGLGNGSVPKTGNSIPYREDSYQDKDVVVDYLKMYWLGQEWVHVSEMLKDAIVGTVWEIYANAFEHGKSSVRIFSCGQHYPHRHELKLTVVDFGAGIPSNVRLFFEPDPRAQSLNAASCLKWAFQRGNTTKPDGRGLGLDLLKEFVKLNKGKLEIFSHEGYVIIDNKQEKFANKTTFFEGTLVNITFICDESHYRLVSEMVEEPLF
;
A
#
# COMPACT_ATOMS: atom_id res chain seq x y z
N MET A 1 21.10 11.20 16.81
CA MET A 1 21.16 9.96 17.65
C MET A 1 21.41 8.78 16.72
N LYS A 2 22.43 7.93 16.97
CA LYS A 2 22.73 6.78 16.10
C LYS A 2 21.94 5.54 16.55
N LYS A 3 21.30 4.85 15.60
CA LYS A 3 20.50 3.66 15.84
C LYS A 3 20.71 2.63 14.74
N THR A 4 20.90 1.38 15.12
CA THR A 4 20.83 0.26 14.18
C THR A 4 19.43 -0.33 14.22
N LEU A 5 18.80 -0.47 13.07
CA LEU A 5 17.47 -1.03 12.90
C LEU A 5 17.60 -2.43 12.29
N SER A 6 17.36 -3.46 13.11
CA SER A 6 17.35 -4.84 12.63
C SER A 6 16.06 -5.11 11.86
N ILE A 7 16.19 -5.39 10.56
CA ILE A 7 15.11 -5.72 9.66
C ILE A 7 14.95 -7.23 9.67
N PRO A 8 13.82 -7.77 10.17
CA PRO A 8 13.54 -9.20 10.13
C PRO A 8 12.98 -9.60 8.76
N THR A 9 12.68 -10.88 8.61
CA THR A 9 11.85 -11.37 7.50
C THR A 9 10.42 -10.84 7.65
N ILE A 10 9.85 -10.30 6.57
CA ILE A 10 8.48 -9.74 6.54
C ILE A 10 7.75 -10.40 5.36
N ASP A 11 6.88 -11.37 5.66
CA ASP A 11 6.21 -12.26 4.70
C ASP A 11 4.69 -11.99 4.60
N ASP A 12 4.25 -10.76 4.91
CA ASP A 12 2.86 -10.28 4.79
C ASP A 12 1.85 -11.06 5.66
N ASN A 13 2.31 -11.54 6.82
CA ASN A 13 1.42 -12.03 7.87
C ASN A 13 0.81 -10.87 8.66
N ALA A 14 -0.30 -11.10 9.36
CA ALA A 14 -0.97 -10.06 10.13
C ALA A 14 -0.07 -9.38 11.20
N THR A 15 0.89 -10.12 11.76
CA THR A 15 1.89 -9.64 12.72
C THR A 15 3.04 -8.87 12.06
N ASP A 16 3.26 -9.07 10.76
CA ASP A 16 4.38 -8.45 10.04
C ASP A 16 4.14 -6.94 9.84
N PHE A 17 2.88 -6.52 9.73
CA PHE A 17 2.51 -5.10 9.78
C PHE A 17 2.80 -4.46 11.14
N ASP A 18 2.57 -5.19 12.24
CA ASP A 18 2.91 -4.73 13.58
C ASP A 18 4.43 -4.49 13.71
N ILE A 19 5.24 -5.37 13.10
CA ILE A 19 6.70 -5.20 13.03
C ILE A 19 7.04 -3.91 12.27
N LEU A 20 6.47 -3.69 11.07
CA LEU A 20 6.72 -2.47 10.28
C LEU A 20 6.39 -1.20 11.06
N PHE A 21 5.26 -1.15 11.76
CA PHE A 21 4.87 0.02 12.54
C PHE A 21 5.77 0.23 13.76
N ASN A 22 6.26 -0.86 14.36
CA ASN A 22 7.28 -0.78 15.41
C ASN A 22 8.64 -0.28 14.88
N LEU A 23 9.00 -0.56 13.62
CA LEU A 23 10.19 0.04 13.00
C LEU A 23 10.02 1.57 12.84
N TRP A 24 8.82 2.02 12.44
CA TRP A 24 8.48 3.44 12.38
C TRP A 24 8.54 4.11 13.77
N ASN A 25 7.93 3.54 14.79
CA ASN A 25 7.99 4.05 16.18
C ASN A 25 9.42 4.22 16.69
N GLN A 26 10.32 3.35 16.25
CA GLN A 26 11.72 3.38 16.62
C GLN A 26 12.54 4.49 15.94
N THR A 27 12.01 5.12 14.90
CA THR A 27 12.77 5.98 13.96
C THR A 27 12.06 7.30 13.61
N ASN A 28 10.92 7.61 14.24
CA ASN A 28 10.11 8.78 13.91
C ASN A 28 10.60 10.12 14.53
N ASN A 29 11.73 10.13 15.26
CA ASN A 29 12.28 11.38 15.81
C ASN A 29 13.11 12.13 14.76
N ASP A 30 13.30 13.43 14.97
CA ASP A 30 14.10 14.27 14.09
C ASP A 30 15.60 14.00 14.22
N ASN A 31 16.35 14.24 13.14
CA ASN A 31 17.81 14.15 13.08
C ASN A 31 18.36 12.81 13.58
N MET A 32 17.68 11.71 13.25
CA MET A 32 18.11 10.35 13.55
C MET A 32 19.09 9.82 12.50
N ASP A 33 20.18 9.25 12.98
CA ASP A 33 21.16 8.53 12.18
C ASP A 33 20.83 7.04 12.25
N VAL A 34 20.37 6.44 11.16
CA VAL A 34 19.83 5.08 11.16
C VAL A 34 20.59 4.17 10.20
N THR A 35 21.10 3.05 10.71
CA THR A 35 21.69 1.98 9.88
C THR A 35 20.71 0.82 9.80
N PHE A 36 20.31 0.44 8.58
CA PHE A 36 19.46 -0.73 8.34
C PHE A 36 20.32 -1.99 8.25
N GLU A 37 19.97 -3.01 9.02
CA GLU A 37 20.69 -4.29 9.12
C GLU A 37 19.76 -5.48 8.86
N PHE A 38 20.15 -6.35 7.94
CA PHE A 38 19.32 -7.42 7.37
C PHE A 38 19.79 -8.82 7.79
N SER A 39 20.61 -8.94 8.83
CA SER A 39 21.18 -10.22 9.29
C SER A 39 20.12 -11.28 9.64
N ASN A 40 18.91 -10.85 10.00
CA ASN A 40 17.76 -11.72 10.32
C ASN A 40 16.68 -11.74 9.22
N CYS A 41 17.00 -11.21 8.04
CA CYS A 41 16.08 -11.08 6.91
C CYS A 41 16.44 -12.10 5.81
N ASN A 42 15.54 -13.05 5.61
CA ASN A 42 15.61 -14.02 4.52
C ASN A 42 14.70 -13.65 3.35
N PHE A 43 13.67 -12.82 3.60
CA PHE A 43 12.72 -12.41 2.58
C PHE A 43 11.98 -11.11 2.97
N LEU A 44 11.68 -10.27 1.98
CA LEU A 44 10.84 -9.09 2.12
C LEU A 44 9.77 -9.13 1.03
N ARG A 45 8.52 -9.02 1.44
CA ARG A 45 7.39 -8.87 0.52
C ARG A 45 7.16 -7.42 0.09
N GLN A 46 6.29 -7.26 -0.90
CA GLN A 46 5.98 -5.97 -1.52
C GLN A 46 5.56 -4.91 -0.50
N ASN A 47 4.80 -5.30 0.53
CA ASN A 47 4.37 -4.42 1.61
C ASN A 47 5.56 -3.93 2.45
N ALA A 48 6.52 -4.81 2.75
CA ALA A 48 7.74 -4.48 3.46
C ALA A 48 8.60 -3.48 2.67
N ILE A 49 8.78 -3.75 1.37
CA ILE A 49 9.60 -2.93 0.48
C ILE A 49 9.02 -1.51 0.35
N ALA A 50 7.72 -1.41 0.09
CA ALA A 50 7.04 -0.12 0.00
C ALA A 50 7.15 0.67 1.32
N PHE A 51 6.91 0.01 2.46
CA PHE A 51 6.99 0.65 3.78
C PHE A 51 8.41 1.09 4.14
N LEU A 52 9.41 0.22 3.95
CA LEU A 52 10.81 0.56 4.25
C LEU A 52 11.28 1.73 3.37
N GLY A 53 10.89 1.75 2.10
CA GLY A 53 11.15 2.86 1.19
C GLY A 53 10.65 4.19 1.75
N GLY A 54 9.40 4.23 2.17
CA GLY A 54 8.86 5.44 2.79
C GLY A 54 9.44 5.78 4.15
N LEU A 55 9.79 4.79 4.96
CA LEU A 55 10.46 5.01 6.23
C LEU A 55 11.84 5.67 6.03
N ILE A 56 12.61 5.21 5.04
CA ILE A 56 13.90 5.80 4.66
C ILE A 56 13.72 7.27 4.28
N ARG A 57 12.74 7.58 3.41
CA ARG A 57 12.48 8.96 3.00
C ARG A 57 11.98 9.82 4.16
N LEU A 58 11.18 9.26 5.08
CA LEU A 58 10.69 9.98 6.25
C LEU A 58 11.85 10.41 7.15
N ILE A 59 12.77 9.47 7.48
CA ILE A 59 13.98 9.76 8.26
C ILE A 59 14.78 10.89 7.59
N GLN A 60 14.99 10.80 6.27
CA GLN A 60 15.71 11.82 5.50
C GLN A 60 15.00 13.18 5.54
N SER A 61 13.68 13.22 5.39
CA SER A 61 12.89 14.46 5.43
C SER A 61 12.96 15.17 6.78
N LYS A 62 13.21 14.43 7.86
CA LYS A 62 13.37 14.92 9.23
C LYS A 62 14.82 15.27 9.59
N GLY A 63 15.70 15.43 8.59
CA GLY A 63 17.11 15.77 8.77
C GLY A 63 17.99 14.59 9.23
N GLY A 64 17.44 13.37 9.24
CA GLY A 64 18.19 12.16 9.57
C GLY A 64 19.03 11.64 8.40
N THR A 65 20.02 10.81 8.71
CA THR A 65 20.85 10.12 7.71
C THR A 65 20.60 8.62 7.75
N VAL A 66 20.52 7.99 6.58
CA VAL A 66 20.28 6.54 6.45
C VAL A 66 21.49 5.85 5.83
N TRP A 67 21.95 4.78 6.46
CA TRP A 67 22.96 3.86 5.95
C TRP A 67 22.42 2.43 5.87
N PHE A 68 23.06 1.61 5.04
CA PHE A 68 22.75 0.19 4.88
C PHE A 68 23.98 -0.64 5.19
N ASN A 69 23.85 -1.61 6.08
CA ASN A 69 24.87 -2.65 6.22
C ASN A 69 24.72 -3.63 5.04
N LEU A 70 25.35 -3.33 3.90
CA LEU A 70 25.22 -4.15 2.68
C LEU A 70 25.72 -5.58 2.86
N GLU A 71 26.67 -5.81 3.77
CA GLU A 71 27.20 -7.14 4.09
C GLU A 71 26.17 -8.02 4.82
N SER A 72 25.23 -7.40 5.53
CA SER A 72 24.13 -8.11 6.21
C SER A 72 23.03 -8.59 5.28
N ILE A 73 23.01 -8.14 4.02
CA ILE A 73 21.96 -8.49 3.06
C ILE A 73 22.31 -9.82 2.38
N SER A 74 21.51 -10.86 2.62
CA SER A 74 21.69 -12.14 1.93
C SER A 74 21.58 -12.00 0.41
N LYS A 75 22.26 -12.87 -0.34
CA LYS A 75 22.25 -12.84 -1.82
C LYS A 75 20.82 -12.91 -2.40
N THR A 76 19.94 -13.70 -1.77
CA THR A 76 18.55 -13.87 -2.20
C THR A 76 17.73 -12.59 -1.98
N VAL A 77 17.85 -11.96 -0.81
CA VAL A 77 17.17 -10.69 -0.52
C VAL A 77 17.69 -9.60 -1.45
N LYS A 78 19.01 -9.48 -1.61
CA LYS A 78 19.63 -8.51 -2.51
C LYS A 78 19.11 -8.66 -3.95
N ALA A 79 19.08 -9.87 -4.47
CA ALA A 79 18.57 -10.14 -5.82
C ALA A 79 17.08 -9.78 -5.97
N ASN A 80 16.26 -9.96 -4.94
CA ASN A 80 14.87 -9.52 -4.97
C ASN A 80 14.75 -7.99 -4.97
N LEU A 81 15.47 -7.30 -4.09
CA LEU A 81 15.49 -5.83 -3.99
C LEU A 81 16.10 -5.15 -5.23
N GLU A 82 16.99 -5.82 -5.96
CA GLU A 82 17.48 -5.34 -7.26
C GLU A 82 16.41 -5.51 -8.35
N ARG A 83 15.72 -6.66 -8.40
CA ARG A 83 14.71 -6.96 -9.43
C ARG A 83 13.49 -6.05 -9.33
N ASN A 84 13.01 -5.78 -8.12
CA ASN A 84 11.87 -4.88 -7.91
C ASN A 84 12.26 -3.39 -8.00
N GLY A 85 13.54 -3.05 -8.18
CA GLY A 85 13.99 -1.67 -8.34
C GLY A 85 14.27 -0.91 -7.04
N PHE A 86 14.13 -1.51 -5.87
CA PHE A 86 14.39 -0.87 -4.58
C PHE A 86 15.84 -0.42 -4.41
N ILE A 87 16.81 -1.33 -4.60
CA ILE A 87 18.26 -1.01 -4.47
C ILE A 87 18.71 0.08 -5.47
N PRO A 88 18.37 0.00 -6.77
CA PRO A 88 18.68 1.07 -7.73
C PRO A 88 18.07 2.42 -7.34
N THR A 89 16.81 2.45 -6.88
CA THR A 89 16.12 3.69 -6.49
C THR A 89 16.79 4.39 -5.29
N LEU A 90 17.43 3.63 -4.42
CA LEU A 90 18.20 4.15 -3.29
C LEU A 90 19.64 4.53 -3.66
N GLY A 91 20.07 4.35 -4.91
CA GLY A 91 21.45 4.60 -5.34
C GLY A 91 22.47 3.59 -4.79
N LEU A 92 22.00 2.40 -4.37
CA LEU A 92 22.85 1.34 -3.77
C LEU A 92 23.27 0.28 -4.78
N GLY A 93 22.76 0.34 -6.00
CA GLY A 93 23.00 -0.64 -7.06
C GLY A 93 24.12 -0.24 -8.02
N ASN A 94 24.59 -1.21 -8.80
CA ASN A 94 25.62 -1.01 -9.83
C ASN A 94 25.03 -0.55 -11.19
N GLY A 95 23.89 0.16 -11.19
CA GLY A 95 23.24 0.63 -12.42
C GLY A 95 22.50 -0.44 -13.24
N SER A 96 22.15 -1.58 -12.64
CA SER A 96 21.33 -2.61 -13.31
C SER A 96 19.87 -2.16 -13.46
N VAL A 97 19.32 -2.32 -14.67
CA VAL A 97 17.89 -2.06 -14.94
C VAL A 97 17.04 -3.13 -14.24
N PRO A 98 15.94 -2.74 -13.55
CA PRO A 98 15.02 -3.70 -12.93
C PRO A 98 14.52 -4.72 -13.96
N LYS A 99 14.65 -6.01 -13.64
CA LYS A 99 14.03 -7.10 -14.41
C LYS A 99 12.67 -7.39 -13.77
N THR A 100 11.62 -6.87 -14.39
CA THR A 100 10.27 -6.88 -13.82
C THR A 100 9.75 -8.30 -13.63
N GLY A 101 9.83 -9.22 -14.60
CA GLY A 101 9.44 -10.63 -14.37
C GLY A 101 8.09 -10.75 -13.66
N ASN A 102 8.07 -11.37 -12.47
CA ASN A 102 6.87 -11.45 -11.61
C ASN A 102 6.72 -10.28 -10.61
N SER A 103 7.60 -9.28 -10.66
CA SER A 103 7.63 -8.13 -9.78
C SER A 103 7.00 -6.92 -10.45
N ILE A 104 6.16 -6.22 -9.70
CA ILE A 104 5.73 -4.86 -10.04
C ILE A 104 6.71 -3.91 -9.35
N PRO A 105 7.40 -3.04 -10.10
CA PRO A 105 8.47 -2.21 -9.55
C PRO A 105 8.05 -1.39 -8.33
N TYR A 106 8.96 -1.30 -7.36
CA TYR A 106 8.95 -0.29 -6.32
C TYR A 106 8.97 1.09 -6.97
N ARG A 107 8.11 1.98 -6.47
CA ARG A 107 7.89 3.31 -7.02
C ARG A 107 7.77 4.33 -5.89
N GLU A 108 8.31 5.53 -6.13
CA GLU A 108 8.15 6.69 -5.25
C GLU A 108 7.52 7.84 -6.04
N ASP A 109 6.29 8.23 -5.70
CA ASP A 109 5.59 9.32 -6.38
C ASP A 109 5.57 10.60 -5.54
N SER A 110 6.17 11.66 -6.07
CA SER A 110 6.30 12.95 -5.36
C SER A 110 5.20 13.95 -5.69
N TYR A 111 4.48 13.73 -6.79
CA TYR A 111 3.47 14.63 -7.29
C TYR A 111 2.31 13.83 -7.88
N GLN A 112 1.13 14.43 -7.83
CA GLN A 112 -0.09 13.86 -8.35
C GLN A 112 -0.12 14.00 -9.88
N ASP A 113 0.42 13.02 -10.58
CA ASP A 113 0.25 12.88 -12.04
C ASP A 113 -0.68 11.70 -12.32
N LYS A 114 -1.93 12.03 -12.64
CA LYS A 114 -2.98 11.05 -12.84
C LYS A 114 -2.66 10.10 -13.99
N ASP A 115 -2.23 10.64 -15.12
CA ASP A 115 -2.06 9.84 -16.33
C ASP A 115 -0.89 8.87 -16.14
N VAL A 116 0.23 9.35 -15.58
CA VAL A 116 1.39 8.49 -15.30
C VAL A 116 1.06 7.38 -14.29
N VAL A 117 0.33 7.68 -13.21
CA VAL A 117 -0.02 6.66 -12.22
C VAL A 117 -1.05 5.68 -12.79
N VAL A 118 -2.08 6.16 -13.49
CA VAL A 118 -3.08 5.30 -14.13
C VAL A 118 -2.43 4.38 -15.16
N ASP A 119 -1.54 4.88 -16.00
CA ASP A 119 -0.82 4.07 -16.99
C ASP A 119 0.05 3.01 -16.30
N TYR A 120 0.74 3.38 -15.22
CA TYR A 120 1.50 2.43 -14.41
C TYR A 120 0.60 1.33 -13.81
N LEU A 121 -0.54 1.69 -13.24
CA LEU A 121 -1.50 0.74 -12.67
C LEU A 121 -2.07 -0.18 -13.76
N LYS A 122 -2.50 0.37 -14.90
CA LYS A 122 -3.00 -0.44 -16.04
C LYS A 122 -1.94 -1.40 -16.55
N MET A 123 -0.72 -0.92 -16.76
CA MET A 123 0.35 -1.72 -17.40
C MET A 123 0.96 -2.76 -16.47
N TYR A 124 1.25 -2.39 -15.23
CA TYR A 124 1.98 -3.26 -14.31
C TYR A 124 1.08 -4.03 -13.36
N TRP A 125 -0.02 -3.44 -12.86
CA TRP A 125 -0.86 -4.12 -11.87
C TRP A 125 -1.79 -5.11 -12.54
N LEU A 126 -2.47 -4.72 -13.62
CA LEU A 126 -3.47 -5.56 -14.30
C LEU A 126 -3.15 -5.84 -15.78
N GLY A 127 -2.01 -5.38 -16.29
CA GLY A 127 -1.63 -5.50 -17.69
C GLY A 127 -0.83 -6.77 -18.02
N GLN A 128 -0.41 -7.53 -17.01
CA GLN A 128 0.40 -8.74 -17.16
C GLN A 128 -0.42 -10.04 -17.27
N GLU A 129 -1.75 -9.91 -17.41
CA GLU A 129 -2.70 -11.03 -17.53
C GLU A 129 -2.64 -12.05 -16.37
N TRP A 130 -2.13 -11.65 -15.19
CA TRP A 130 -2.17 -12.52 -14.00
C TRP A 130 -3.58 -12.66 -13.42
N VAL A 131 -4.44 -11.67 -13.67
CA VAL A 131 -5.86 -11.68 -13.31
C VAL A 131 -6.63 -11.36 -14.58
N HIS A 132 -7.51 -12.26 -15.02
CA HIS A 132 -8.24 -12.12 -16.28
C HIS A 132 -9.49 -11.26 -16.08
N VAL A 133 -9.39 -9.96 -16.36
CA VAL A 133 -10.52 -9.01 -16.30
C VAL A 133 -10.77 -8.39 -17.66
N SER A 134 -12.03 -8.06 -17.96
CA SER A 134 -12.37 -7.25 -19.14
C SER A 134 -11.70 -5.87 -19.07
N GLU A 135 -11.50 -5.22 -20.22
CA GLU A 135 -10.90 -3.87 -20.25
C GLU A 135 -11.73 -2.83 -19.49
N MET A 136 -13.07 -2.92 -19.55
CA MET A 136 -13.93 -2.01 -18.78
C MET A 136 -13.79 -2.22 -17.26
N LEU A 137 -13.71 -3.48 -16.80
CA LEU A 137 -13.48 -3.77 -15.39
C LEU A 137 -12.07 -3.37 -14.95
N LYS A 138 -11.06 -3.60 -15.80
CA LYS A 138 -9.67 -3.16 -15.57
C LYS A 138 -9.61 -1.66 -15.32
N ASP A 139 -10.22 -0.88 -16.21
CA ASP A 139 -10.27 0.58 -16.11
C ASP A 139 -10.99 1.05 -14.85
N ALA A 140 -12.07 0.38 -14.48
CA ALA A 140 -12.83 0.72 -13.28
C ALA A 140 -12.07 0.37 -11.98
N ILE A 141 -11.37 -0.78 -11.93
CA ILE A 141 -10.50 -1.15 -10.81
C ILE A 141 -9.33 -0.16 -10.72
N VAL A 142 -8.67 0.17 -11.83
CA VAL A 142 -7.57 1.15 -11.84
C VAL A 142 -8.06 2.53 -11.40
N GLY A 143 -9.24 2.96 -11.85
CA GLY A 143 -9.86 4.19 -11.37
C GLY A 143 -10.06 4.20 -9.86
N THR A 144 -10.50 3.08 -9.29
CA THR A 144 -10.66 2.92 -7.83
C THR A 144 -9.33 2.97 -7.10
N VAL A 145 -8.29 2.30 -7.62
CA VAL A 145 -6.94 2.33 -7.03
C VAL A 145 -6.32 3.73 -7.15
N TRP A 146 -6.56 4.44 -8.27
CA TRP A 146 -6.16 5.84 -8.41
C TRP A 146 -6.78 6.72 -7.32
N GLU A 147 -8.03 6.51 -6.93
CA GLU A 147 -8.64 7.27 -5.84
C GLU A 147 -7.91 7.04 -4.50
N ILE A 148 -7.35 5.84 -4.27
CA ILE A 148 -6.49 5.56 -3.11
C ILE A 148 -5.22 6.42 -3.16
N TYR A 149 -4.55 6.49 -4.32
CA TYR A 149 -3.39 7.37 -4.52
C TYR A 149 -3.75 8.85 -4.34
N ALA A 150 -4.84 9.30 -4.97
CA ALA A 150 -5.29 10.68 -4.89
C ALA A 150 -5.60 11.09 -3.45
N ASN A 151 -6.25 10.22 -2.67
CA ASN A 151 -6.50 10.46 -1.26
C ASN A 151 -5.20 10.52 -0.45
N ALA A 152 -4.22 9.67 -0.74
CA ALA A 152 -2.90 9.74 -0.11
C ALA A 152 -2.14 11.03 -0.47
N PHE A 153 -2.26 11.56 -1.70
CA PHE A 153 -1.66 12.85 -2.08
C PHE A 153 -2.35 14.03 -1.39
N GLU A 154 -3.68 14.09 -1.48
CA GLU A 154 -4.46 15.26 -1.07
C GLU A 154 -4.65 15.34 0.46
N HIS A 155 -4.81 14.19 1.12
CA HIS A 155 -5.06 14.11 2.56
C HIS A 155 -3.87 13.61 3.37
N GLY A 156 -2.84 13.09 2.71
CA GLY A 156 -1.62 12.67 3.39
C GLY A 156 -0.96 13.85 4.09
N LYS A 157 -0.91 15.05 3.49
CA LYS A 157 -0.03 16.16 3.98
C LYS A 157 1.37 15.65 4.36
N SER A 158 1.81 14.57 3.71
CA SER A 158 3.03 13.88 4.10
C SER A 158 4.21 14.77 3.78
N SER A 159 5.22 14.79 4.65
CA SER A 159 6.51 15.42 4.33
C SER A 159 7.27 14.64 3.25
N VAL A 160 6.75 13.47 2.84
CA VAL A 160 7.36 12.56 1.87
C VAL A 160 6.38 12.11 0.78
N ARG A 161 6.89 11.26 -0.12
CA ARG A 161 6.24 10.71 -1.31
C ARG A 161 5.18 9.65 -0.97
N ILE A 162 4.45 9.17 -1.97
CA ILE A 162 3.70 7.91 -1.91
C ILE A 162 4.60 6.79 -2.39
N PHE A 163 4.51 5.63 -1.74
CA PHE A 163 5.33 4.47 -2.05
C PHE A 163 4.46 3.30 -2.45
N SER A 164 4.82 2.64 -3.54
CA SER A 164 4.10 1.44 -3.98
C SER A 164 5.04 0.34 -4.42
N CYS A 165 4.59 -0.89 -4.29
CA CYS A 165 5.29 -2.07 -4.80
C CYS A 165 4.27 -3.18 -5.01
N GLY A 166 4.54 -4.11 -5.92
CA GLY A 166 3.71 -5.29 -6.05
C GLY A 166 4.51 -6.50 -6.48
N GLN A 167 3.90 -7.67 -6.40
CA GLN A 167 4.50 -8.90 -6.85
C GLN A 167 3.41 -9.95 -7.13
N HIS A 168 3.56 -10.62 -8.27
CA HIS A 168 2.91 -11.88 -8.55
C HIS A 168 3.70 -13.02 -7.90
N TYR A 169 2.98 -13.88 -7.18
CA TYR A 169 3.49 -15.09 -6.55
C TYR A 169 2.86 -16.32 -7.22
N PRO A 170 3.44 -16.82 -8.34
CA PRO A 170 2.80 -17.90 -9.13
C PRO A 170 2.48 -19.14 -8.32
N HIS A 171 3.39 -19.56 -7.43
CA HIS A 171 3.17 -20.74 -6.56
C HIS A 171 2.08 -20.55 -5.49
N ARG A 172 1.70 -19.30 -5.20
CA ARG A 172 0.60 -18.98 -4.30
C ARG A 172 -0.68 -18.61 -5.06
N HIS A 173 -0.61 -18.48 -6.40
CA HIS A 173 -1.71 -17.97 -7.21
C HIS A 173 -2.23 -16.61 -6.71
N GLU A 174 -1.31 -15.73 -6.33
CA GLU A 174 -1.64 -14.44 -5.71
C GLU A 174 -0.90 -13.30 -6.42
N LEU A 175 -1.62 -12.25 -6.79
CA LEU A 175 -1.07 -10.94 -7.10
C LEU A 175 -1.23 -10.04 -5.88
N LYS A 176 -0.12 -9.57 -5.32
CA LYS A 176 -0.14 -8.65 -4.17
C LYS A 176 0.40 -7.28 -4.52
N LEU A 177 -0.28 -6.25 -4.04
CA LEU A 177 -0.05 -4.85 -4.38
C LEU A 177 -0.12 -4.03 -3.10
N THR A 178 0.82 -3.13 -2.89
CA THR A 178 0.81 -2.23 -1.72
C THR A 178 1.00 -0.80 -2.16
N VAL A 179 0.23 0.09 -1.52
CA VAL A 179 0.42 1.55 -1.52
C VAL A 179 0.56 1.99 -0.08
N VAL A 180 1.51 2.87 0.22
CA VAL A 180 1.68 3.45 1.55
C VAL A 180 2.08 4.91 1.46
N ASP A 181 1.49 5.73 2.33
CA ASP A 181 1.92 7.08 2.66
C ASP A 181 2.26 7.20 4.14
N PHE A 182 3.10 8.19 4.46
CA PHE A 182 3.46 8.56 5.83
C PHE A 182 2.87 9.94 6.15
N GLY A 183 1.57 10.07 5.89
CA GLY A 183 0.79 11.28 6.09
C GLY A 183 -0.06 11.27 7.36
N ALA A 184 -1.02 12.20 7.45
CA ALA A 184 -1.87 12.41 8.62
C ALA A 184 -2.81 11.23 8.93
N GLY A 185 -3.02 10.32 7.99
CA GLY A 185 -3.91 9.16 8.15
C GLY A 185 -5.41 9.49 8.08
N ILE A 186 -6.22 8.46 7.83
CA ILE A 186 -7.68 8.57 7.76
C ILE A 186 -8.27 9.03 9.11
N PRO A 187 -7.88 8.46 10.28
CA PRO A 187 -8.46 8.86 11.55
C PRO A 187 -8.27 10.34 11.89
N SER A 188 -7.09 10.92 11.64
CA SER A 188 -6.88 12.35 11.87
C SER A 188 -7.80 13.20 11.01
N ASN A 189 -7.88 12.89 9.71
CA ASN A 189 -8.71 13.65 8.78
C ASN A 189 -10.21 13.58 9.16
N VAL A 190 -10.70 12.42 9.59
CA VAL A 190 -12.09 12.26 10.06
C VAL A 190 -12.34 13.03 11.36
N ARG A 191 -11.42 12.95 12.33
CA ARG A 191 -11.53 13.71 13.60
C ARG A 191 -11.52 15.22 13.36
N LEU A 192 -10.68 15.70 12.43
CA LEU A 192 -10.65 17.10 12.01
C LEU A 192 -11.94 17.54 11.31
N PHE A 193 -12.50 16.70 10.43
CA PHE A 193 -13.77 16.99 9.76
C PHE A 193 -14.92 17.20 10.76
N PHE A 194 -14.92 16.43 11.85
CA PHE A 194 -15.92 16.55 12.92
C PHE A 194 -15.51 17.50 14.05
N GLU A 195 -14.42 18.27 13.94
CA GLU A 195 -13.89 19.12 15.00
C GLU A 195 -14.93 20.02 15.72
N PRO A 196 -15.96 20.57 15.05
CA PRO A 196 -17.02 21.32 15.74
C PRO A 196 -17.82 20.51 16.79
N ASP A 197 -17.82 19.18 16.70
CA ASP A 197 -18.39 18.29 17.72
C ASP A 197 -17.31 17.94 18.77
N PRO A 198 -17.49 18.30 20.06
CA PRO A 198 -16.53 18.00 21.13
C PRO A 198 -16.19 16.51 21.27
N ARG A 199 -17.05 15.62 20.76
CA ARG A 199 -16.82 14.16 20.80
C ARG A 199 -15.90 13.67 19.68
N ALA A 200 -15.58 14.48 18.68
CA ALA A 200 -14.79 14.06 17.53
C ALA A 200 -13.44 13.45 17.92
N GLN A 201 -12.74 14.05 18.88
CA GLN A 201 -11.45 13.54 19.36
C GLN A 201 -11.55 12.21 20.10
N SER A 202 -12.75 11.82 20.57
CA SER A 202 -12.99 10.52 21.21
C SER A 202 -13.24 9.37 20.22
N LEU A 203 -13.36 9.67 18.92
CA LEU A 203 -13.54 8.64 17.90
C LEU A 203 -12.27 7.79 17.78
N ASN A 204 -12.38 6.50 18.08
CA ASN A 204 -11.29 5.56 17.83
C ASN A 204 -11.06 5.37 16.31
N ALA A 205 -9.86 4.93 15.91
CA ALA A 205 -9.50 4.79 14.50
C ALA A 205 -10.42 3.83 13.74
N ALA A 206 -10.83 2.72 14.35
CA ALA A 206 -11.78 1.77 13.73
C ALA A 206 -13.11 2.43 13.35
N SER A 207 -13.63 3.33 14.20
CA SER A 207 -14.87 4.08 13.94
C SER A 207 -14.67 5.11 12.84
N CYS A 208 -13.51 5.77 12.81
CA CYS A 208 -13.15 6.70 11.75
C CYS A 208 -13.06 6.00 10.39
N LEU A 209 -12.41 4.83 10.35
CA LEU A 209 -12.33 3.99 9.15
C LEU A 209 -13.71 3.50 8.73
N LYS A 210 -14.53 3.03 9.68
CA LYS A 210 -15.90 2.60 9.37
C LYS A 210 -16.72 3.72 8.75
N TRP A 211 -16.58 4.96 9.26
CA TRP A 211 -17.23 6.13 8.67
C TRP A 211 -16.69 6.45 7.27
N ALA A 212 -15.36 6.48 7.09
CA ALA A 212 -14.74 6.80 5.80
C ALA A 212 -15.08 5.77 4.70
N PHE A 213 -15.35 4.52 5.09
CA PHE A 213 -15.68 3.43 4.18
C PHE A 213 -17.17 3.35 3.82
N GLN A 214 -18.02 4.18 4.43
CA GLN A 214 -19.43 4.29 4.05
C GLN A 214 -19.56 5.06 2.73
N ARG A 215 -20.43 4.56 1.85
CA ARG A 215 -20.67 5.15 0.54
C ARG A 215 -21.11 6.61 0.66
N GLY A 216 -20.47 7.48 -0.09
CA GLY A 216 -20.76 8.92 -0.12
C GLY A 216 -20.09 9.74 0.97
N ASN A 217 -19.50 9.11 2.00
CA ASN A 217 -18.76 9.86 3.01
C ASN A 217 -17.41 10.32 2.46
N THR A 218 -17.13 11.60 2.67
CA THR A 218 -15.86 12.22 2.31
C THR A 218 -15.57 13.34 3.30
N THR A 219 -14.29 13.60 3.56
CA THR A 219 -13.86 14.78 4.29
C THR A 219 -13.67 15.99 3.35
N LYS A 220 -13.98 15.85 2.05
CA LYS A 220 -13.89 16.91 1.03
C LYS A 220 -15.25 17.62 0.85
N PRO A 221 -15.29 18.96 0.73
CA PRO A 221 -16.52 19.71 0.49
C PRO A 221 -17.29 19.30 -0.79
N ASP A 222 -16.57 18.91 -1.86
CA ASP A 222 -17.14 18.51 -3.17
C ASP A 222 -16.75 17.07 -3.58
N GLY A 223 -16.27 16.26 -2.63
CA GLY A 223 -15.72 14.94 -2.93
C GLY A 223 -16.77 13.89 -3.21
N ARG A 224 -16.40 12.91 -4.04
CA ARG A 224 -16.97 11.56 -3.97
C ARG A 224 -16.19 10.82 -2.88
N GLY A 225 -16.81 9.88 -2.16
CA GLY A 225 -16.16 9.12 -1.09
C GLY A 225 -14.95 8.31 -1.57
N LEU A 226 -14.41 7.39 -0.75
CA LEU A 226 -13.21 6.61 -1.10
C LEU A 226 -13.29 5.78 -2.41
N GLY A 227 -14.49 5.64 -2.99
CA GLY A 227 -14.78 4.87 -4.23
C GLY A 227 -14.40 3.40 -4.20
N LEU A 228 -14.15 2.85 -3.01
CA LEU A 228 -13.70 1.47 -2.82
C LEU A 228 -14.77 0.41 -3.14
N ASP A 229 -16.03 0.79 -3.38
CA ASP A 229 -17.14 -0.16 -3.49
C ASP A 229 -16.89 -1.22 -4.56
N LEU A 230 -16.46 -0.80 -5.76
CA LEU A 230 -16.12 -1.74 -6.84
C LEU A 230 -14.95 -2.65 -6.45
N LEU A 231 -13.89 -2.10 -5.87
CA LEU A 231 -12.73 -2.89 -5.45
C LEU A 231 -13.12 -3.90 -4.35
N LYS A 232 -13.99 -3.52 -3.41
CA LYS A 232 -14.52 -4.41 -2.37
C LYS A 232 -15.33 -5.55 -2.98
N GLU A 233 -16.23 -5.24 -3.92
CA GLU A 233 -17.03 -6.25 -4.63
C GLU A 233 -16.13 -7.21 -5.41
N PHE A 234 -15.17 -6.66 -6.16
CA PHE A 234 -14.23 -7.47 -6.93
C PHE A 234 -13.39 -8.37 -6.05
N VAL A 235 -12.81 -7.85 -4.97
CA VAL A 235 -12.01 -8.64 -4.00
C VAL A 235 -12.84 -9.77 -3.38
N LYS A 236 -14.11 -9.51 -3.02
CA LYS A 236 -15.03 -10.53 -2.50
C LYS A 236 -15.30 -11.62 -3.53
N LEU A 237 -15.56 -11.24 -4.79
CA LEU A 237 -15.85 -12.17 -5.89
C LEU A 237 -14.63 -13.01 -6.27
N ASN A 238 -13.47 -12.37 -6.43
CA ASN A 238 -12.19 -13.00 -6.76
C ASN A 238 -11.58 -13.76 -5.56
N LYS A 239 -12.22 -13.74 -4.39
CA LYS A 239 -11.73 -14.38 -3.14
C LYS A 239 -10.35 -13.88 -2.70
N GLY A 240 -10.03 -12.65 -3.11
CA GLY A 240 -8.84 -11.94 -2.70
C GLY A 240 -9.00 -11.35 -1.30
N LYS A 241 -8.16 -10.35 -1.00
CA LYS A 241 -8.20 -9.62 0.26
C LYS A 241 -7.80 -8.15 0.07
N LEU A 242 -8.50 -7.26 0.74
CA LEU A 242 -8.17 -5.84 0.86
C LEU A 242 -7.94 -5.52 2.33
N GLU A 243 -6.74 -5.05 2.65
CA GLU A 243 -6.33 -4.65 3.99
C GLU A 243 -5.93 -3.18 4.00
N ILE A 244 -6.45 -2.42 4.96
CA ILE A 244 -6.09 -1.02 5.14
C ILE A 244 -5.67 -0.82 6.59
N PHE A 245 -4.51 -0.19 6.77
CA PHE A 245 -4.00 0.23 8.06
C PHE A 245 -3.87 1.75 8.05
N SER A 246 -4.39 2.42 9.06
CA SER A 246 -4.16 3.86 9.24
C SER A 246 -4.22 4.19 10.71
N HIS A 247 -3.12 4.74 11.23
CA HIS A 247 -2.89 4.86 12.68
C HIS A 247 -3.01 3.49 13.37
N GLU A 248 -3.73 3.43 14.49
CA GLU A 248 -4.10 2.19 15.17
C GLU A 248 -5.27 1.46 14.50
N GLY A 249 -5.86 2.00 13.43
CA GLY A 249 -7.01 1.42 12.75
C GLY A 249 -6.62 0.35 11.72
N TYR A 250 -7.43 -0.69 11.64
CA TYR A 250 -7.29 -1.80 10.68
C TYR A 250 -8.64 -2.16 10.07
N VAL A 251 -8.65 -2.33 8.75
CA VAL A 251 -9.76 -2.88 7.98
C VAL A 251 -9.29 -4.12 7.23
N ILE A 252 -10.09 -5.18 7.27
CA ILE A 252 -9.95 -6.34 6.38
C ILE A 252 -11.27 -6.60 5.67
N ILE A 253 -11.19 -6.74 4.36
CA ILE A 253 -12.31 -7.08 3.48
C ILE A 253 -11.88 -8.26 2.63
N ASP A 254 -12.58 -9.38 2.76
CA ASP A 254 -12.41 -10.59 1.97
C ASP A 254 -13.79 -11.19 1.66
N ASN A 255 -13.83 -12.37 1.04
CA ASN A 255 -15.07 -13.03 0.67
C ASN A 255 -15.93 -13.52 1.85
N LYS A 256 -15.42 -13.47 3.08
CA LYS A 256 -16.10 -13.95 4.30
C LYS A 256 -16.49 -12.80 5.22
N GLN A 257 -15.74 -11.70 5.22
CA GLN A 257 -15.91 -10.64 6.21
C GLN A 257 -15.54 -9.25 5.70
N GLU A 258 -16.13 -8.25 6.36
CA GLU A 258 -15.73 -6.86 6.33
C GLU A 258 -15.63 -6.39 7.79
N LYS A 259 -14.40 -6.32 8.29
CA LYS A 259 -14.13 -6.11 9.72
C LYS A 259 -13.28 -4.87 9.92
N PHE A 260 -13.69 -4.05 10.89
CA PHE A 260 -12.99 -2.88 11.38
C PHE A 260 -12.50 -3.14 12.80
N ALA A 261 -11.24 -2.87 13.09
CA ALA A 261 -10.64 -3.10 14.40
C ALA A 261 -9.59 -2.04 14.72
N ASN A 262 -9.28 -1.89 16.01
CA ASN A 262 -8.07 -1.18 16.44
C ASN A 262 -6.99 -2.22 16.76
N LYS A 263 -5.76 -1.94 16.36
CA LYS A 263 -4.55 -2.67 16.74
C LYS A 263 -3.84 -1.94 17.87
N THR A 264 -2.86 -2.60 18.48
CA THR A 264 -2.04 -2.01 19.55
C THR A 264 -0.87 -1.21 19.01
N THR A 265 -0.51 -1.41 17.75
CA THR A 265 0.55 -0.69 17.05
C THR A 265 -0.02 0.51 16.32
N PHE A 266 0.81 1.53 16.19
CA PHE A 266 0.49 2.80 15.55
C PHE A 266 1.61 3.17 14.58
N PHE A 267 1.22 3.73 13.43
CA PHE A 267 2.10 4.52 12.58
C PHE A 267 1.31 5.70 12.00
N GLU A 268 1.98 6.83 11.81
CA GLU A 268 1.37 8.01 11.19
C GLU A 268 1.38 7.84 9.67
N GLY A 269 0.23 7.46 9.10
CA GLY A 269 0.07 7.24 7.67
C GLY A 269 -1.14 6.38 7.31
N THR A 270 -1.18 5.97 6.04
CA THR A 270 -2.12 4.97 5.53
C THR A 270 -1.37 3.94 4.67
N LEU A 271 -1.63 2.66 4.90
CA LEU A 271 -1.13 1.55 4.10
C LEU A 271 -2.33 0.78 3.57
N VAL A 272 -2.38 0.59 2.26
CA VAL A 272 -3.36 -0.26 1.57
C VAL A 272 -2.62 -1.45 0.95
N ASN A 273 -3.03 -2.66 1.33
CA ASN A 273 -2.52 -3.91 0.78
C ASN A 273 -3.67 -4.66 0.08
N ILE A 274 -3.49 -4.95 -1.20
CA ILE A 274 -4.47 -5.61 -2.05
C ILE A 274 -3.89 -6.96 -2.47
N THR A 275 -4.69 -8.02 -2.32
CA THR A 275 -4.40 -9.35 -2.83
C THR A 275 -5.51 -9.75 -3.79
N PHE A 276 -5.15 -10.07 -5.03
CA PHE A 276 -6.02 -10.76 -5.99
C PHE A 276 -5.58 -12.21 -6.15
N ILE A 277 -6.53 -13.10 -6.35
CA ILE A 277 -6.28 -14.50 -6.70
C ILE A 277 -6.13 -14.59 -8.22
N CYS A 278 -5.03 -15.19 -8.65
CA CYS A 278 -4.73 -15.48 -10.05
C CYS A 278 -5.36 -16.83 -10.42
N ASP A 279 -6.59 -16.81 -10.93
CA ASP A 279 -7.33 -18.00 -11.39
C ASP A 279 -7.69 -17.90 -12.88
N GLU A 280 -8.25 -18.99 -13.43
CA GLU A 280 -8.65 -19.07 -14.83
C GLU A 280 -9.97 -18.32 -15.13
N SER A 281 -10.61 -17.74 -14.10
CA SER A 281 -11.89 -17.06 -14.23
C SER A 281 -11.73 -15.73 -14.97
N HIS A 282 -12.63 -15.46 -15.91
CA HIS A 282 -12.69 -14.16 -16.59
C HIS A 282 -13.78 -13.27 -15.97
N TYR A 283 -13.37 -12.17 -15.32
CA TYR A 283 -14.27 -11.26 -14.63
C TYR A 283 -14.68 -10.09 -15.52
N ARG A 284 -15.96 -9.70 -15.44
CA ARG A 284 -16.54 -8.58 -16.18
C ARG A 284 -17.64 -7.91 -15.36
N LEU A 285 -17.94 -6.65 -15.68
CA LEU A 285 -19.08 -5.92 -15.14
C LEU A 285 -20.39 -6.51 -15.67
N VAL A 286 -21.44 -6.45 -14.85
CA VAL A 286 -22.79 -6.88 -15.26
C VAL A 286 -23.28 -6.09 -16.48
N SER A 287 -22.92 -4.81 -16.57
CA SER A 287 -23.27 -3.94 -17.72
C SER A 287 -22.61 -4.37 -19.04
N GLU A 288 -21.60 -5.24 -19.01
CA GLU A 288 -20.96 -5.79 -20.21
C GLU A 288 -21.71 -7.02 -20.75
N MET A 289 -22.69 -7.55 -20.00
CA MET A 289 -23.58 -8.58 -20.48
C MET A 289 -24.65 -7.95 -21.36
N VAL A 290 -24.34 -7.72 -22.63
CA VAL A 290 -25.35 -7.43 -23.65
C VAL A 290 -26.22 -8.69 -23.80
N GLU A 291 -27.55 -8.54 -23.79
CA GLU A 291 -28.48 -9.61 -24.17
C GLU A 291 -28.03 -10.19 -25.51
N GLU A 292 -27.52 -11.43 -25.52
CA GLU A 292 -27.42 -12.16 -26.78
C GLU A 292 -28.84 -12.21 -27.34
N PRO A 293 -29.08 -11.71 -28.57
CA PRO A 293 -30.34 -11.99 -29.23
C PRO A 293 -30.42 -13.51 -29.32
N LEU A 294 -31.42 -14.09 -28.65
CA LEU A 294 -31.84 -15.47 -28.90
C LEU A 294 -32.22 -15.53 -30.39
N PHE A 295 -31.30 -15.99 -31.22
CA PHE A 295 -31.58 -16.42 -32.58
C PHE A 295 -32.12 -17.85 -32.55
#